data_AF-A0A7J6NCL4-F1
#
_entry.id   AF-A0A7J6NCL4-F1
#
_cell.length_a   1.000
_cell.length_b   1.000
_cell.length_c   1.000
_cell.angle_alpha   90.00
_cell.angle_beta   90.00
_cell.angle_gamma   90.00
#
_symmetry.space_group_name_H-M   'P 1'
#
loop_
_entity.id
_entity.type
_entity.pdbx_description
1 polymer ?
#
loop_
_entity_poly.entity_id
_entity_poly.type
_entity_poly.pdbx_seq_one_letter_code
_entity_poly.pdbx_strand_id
1 'polypeptide(L)'
;MAAVGLVCAIAFAVLYKGTRTARLVWPLLSRRDVATSELSTSDATQRYSLRTLPALYWVLWLALGLLYAAIFPFETIAVDYYVGDWGMTQQRAGMILSTCPFWSLLSPLFSTVLTSIKRKTTTLLLAFTFITIGLVGQAMRITASPLGFMILTGWGYALGGTCAWVLASDILSAANCRSPPIEAAAVAMLYVSLGVMLFISSYVAGVIRDHSRDYRPCLLFFTSLSSAAWACAAVLHYSAIKGSLSVVRSDDDYYDEGTEPDDDLSEETDETPSRTRGGGDAAVLWHSSRRQIDARM
;
A
#
# COMPACT_ATOMS: atom_id res chain seq x y z
N MET A 1 -18.84 -12.71 8.07
CA MET A 1 -18.00 -11.52 7.78
C MET A 1 -17.07 -11.70 6.58
N ALA A 2 -16.41 -12.85 6.40
CA ALA A 2 -15.53 -13.08 5.23
C ALA A 2 -16.20 -12.92 3.85
N ALA A 3 -17.47 -13.33 3.72
CA ALA A 3 -18.23 -13.18 2.47
C ALA A 3 -18.51 -11.71 2.10
N VAL A 4 -18.76 -10.84 3.08
CA VAL A 4 -18.98 -9.40 2.86
C VAL A 4 -17.69 -8.74 2.40
N GLY A 5 -16.55 -9.10 3.02
CA GLY A 5 -15.23 -8.63 2.58
C GLY A 5 -14.89 -9.04 1.14
N LEU A 6 -15.21 -10.28 0.76
CA LEU A 6 -15.01 -10.78 -0.61
C LEU A 6 -15.89 -10.02 -1.62
N VAL A 7 -17.17 -9.80 -1.30
CA VAL A 7 -18.10 -9.07 -2.16
C VAL A 7 -17.68 -7.61 -2.30
N CYS A 8 -17.24 -6.95 -1.23
CA CYS A 8 -16.70 -5.59 -1.29
C CYS A 8 -15.40 -5.52 -2.11
N ALA A 9 -14.51 -6.51 -1.99
CA ALA A 9 -13.29 -6.57 -2.79
C ALA A 9 -13.56 -6.79 -4.29
N ILE A 10 -14.52 -7.66 -4.63
CA ILE A 10 -14.96 -7.88 -6.01
C ILE A 10 -15.66 -6.64 -6.56
N ALA A 11 -16.56 -6.01 -5.78
CA ALA A 11 -17.23 -4.77 -6.17
C ALA A 11 -16.21 -3.64 -6.37
N PHE A 12 -15.21 -3.52 -5.50
CA PHE A 12 -14.12 -2.56 -5.63
C PHE A 12 -13.28 -2.83 -6.90
N ALA A 13 -12.91 -4.08 -7.17
CA ALA A 13 -12.16 -4.46 -8.37
C ALA A 13 -12.96 -4.20 -9.68
N VAL A 14 -14.27 -4.39 -9.65
CA VAL A 14 -15.16 -4.15 -10.81
C VAL A 14 -15.43 -2.66 -11.01
N LEU A 15 -15.69 -1.90 -9.94
CA LEU A 15 -15.95 -0.45 -10.00
C LEU A 15 -14.69 0.35 -10.38
N TYR A 16 -13.51 -0.13 -10.01
CA TYR A 16 -12.24 0.55 -10.26
C TYR A 16 -11.42 -0.05 -11.40
N LYS A 17 -12.07 -0.60 -12.45
CA LYS A 17 -11.43 -1.12 -13.67
C LYS A 17 -10.43 -0.17 -14.36
N GLY A 18 -10.39 1.13 -14.02
CA GLY A 18 -9.40 2.09 -14.51
C GLY A 18 -8.18 2.34 -13.60
N THR A 19 -8.21 1.90 -12.34
CA THR A 19 -7.13 2.15 -11.38
C THR A 19 -5.94 1.23 -11.57
N ARG A 20 -4.74 1.72 -11.24
CA ARG A 20 -3.49 0.94 -11.31
C ARG A 20 -3.56 -0.37 -10.50
N THR A 21 -4.30 -0.38 -9.40
CA THR A 21 -4.51 -1.56 -8.55
C THR A 21 -5.36 -2.64 -9.23
N ALA A 22 -6.43 -2.27 -9.96
CA ALA A 22 -7.23 -3.24 -10.71
C ALA A 22 -6.43 -3.87 -11.88
N ARG A 23 -5.58 -3.07 -12.54
CA ARG A 23 -4.65 -3.56 -13.57
C ARG A 23 -3.59 -4.53 -13.03
N LEU A 24 -3.23 -4.44 -11.75
CA LEU A 24 -2.29 -5.39 -11.11
C LEU A 24 -2.97 -6.71 -10.71
N VAL A 25 -4.25 -6.69 -10.35
CA VAL A 25 -4.99 -7.89 -9.89
C VAL A 25 -5.61 -8.67 -11.05
N TRP A 26 -6.02 -7.99 -12.12
CA TRP A 26 -6.66 -8.62 -13.29
C TRP A 26 -5.83 -9.74 -13.94
N PRO A 27 -4.49 -9.59 -14.15
CA PRO A 27 -3.65 -10.65 -14.71
C PRO A 27 -3.53 -11.87 -13.79
N LEU A 28 -3.61 -11.69 -12.48
CA LEU A 28 -3.56 -12.80 -11.51
C LEU A 28 -4.83 -13.65 -11.54
N LEU A 29 -5.97 -13.04 -11.86
CA LEU A 29 -7.26 -13.73 -12.03
C LEU A 29 -7.36 -14.42 -13.40
N SER A 30 -6.85 -13.78 -14.46
CA SER A 30 -6.94 -14.29 -15.84
C SER A 30 -5.85 -15.33 -16.19
N ARG A 31 -4.73 -15.38 -15.45
CA ARG A 31 -3.71 -16.44 -15.61
C ARG A 31 -4.12 -17.81 -15.10
N ARG A 32 -5.25 -17.95 -14.40
CA ARG A 32 -5.69 -19.24 -13.87
C ARG A 32 -6.10 -20.24 -14.96
N ASP A 33 -6.47 -19.74 -16.14
CA ASP A 33 -6.95 -20.57 -17.25
C ASP A 33 -5.86 -20.89 -18.31
N VAL A 34 -4.70 -20.21 -18.27
CA VAL A 34 -3.60 -20.39 -19.24
C VAL A 34 -2.37 -21.07 -18.62
N ALA A 35 -2.24 -21.08 -17.29
CA ALA A 35 -1.07 -21.59 -16.57
C ALA A 35 -0.95 -23.13 -16.50
N THR A 36 -1.90 -23.89 -17.03
CA THR A 36 -1.83 -25.37 -17.06
C THR A 36 -1.03 -25.93 -18.24
N SER A 37 -0.66 -25.13 -19.25
CA SER A 37 -0.04 -25.68 -20.48
C SER A 37 1.42 -25.30 -20.76
N GLU A 38 2.03 -24.35 -20.05
CA GLU A 38 3.43 -23.91 -20.32
C GLU A 38 4.31 -23.82 -19.06
N LEU A 39 4.06 -24.70 -18.08
CA LEU A 39 4.86 -24.79 -16.85
C LEU A 39 6.19 -25.55 -17.07
N SER A 40 6.91 -25.25 -18.15
CA SER A 40 8.19 -25.91 -18.52
C SER A 40 9.31 -24.98 -18.99
N THR A 41 9.20 -23.65 -18.87
CA THR A 41 10.33 -22.72 -19.07
C THR A 41 10.65 -21.97 -17.77
N SER A 42 11.47 -22.66 -17.00
CA SER A 42 11.81 -22.51 -15.58
C SER A 42 12.70 -21.31 -15.20
N ASP A 43 12.83 -20.24 -16.01
CA ASP A 43 13.81 -19.16 -15.72
C ASP A 43 13.20 -17.75 -15.57
N ALA A 44 11.95 -17.51 -16.00
CA ALA A 44 11.34 -16.18 -15.94
C ALA A 44 10.53 -15.90 -14.66
N THR A 45 10.52 -16.83 -13.70
CA THR A 45 10.13 -16.49 -12.31
C THR A 45 11.35 -15.88 -11.64
N GLN A 46 11.80 -14.74 -12.16
CA GLN A 46 12.85 -13.92 -11.56
C GLN A 46 12.41 -13.71 -10.10
N ARG A 47 13.07 -14.43 -9.20
CA ARG A 47 12.74 -14.44 -7.77
C ARG A 47 13.04 -13.05 -7.26
N TYR A 48 12.05 -12.15 -7.31
CA TYR A 48 12.11 -10.86 -6.66
C TYR A 48 12.26 -11.15 -5.17
N SER A 49 13.51 -11.11 -4.73
CA SER A 49 13.85 -11.38 -3.34
C SER A 49 13.31 -10.23 -2.52
N LEU A 50 12.46 -10.50 -1.53
CA LEU A 50 11.97 -9.45 -0.61
C LEU A 50 13.11 -8.65 0.04
N ARG A 51 14.33 -9.21 0.04
CA ARG A 51 15.56 -8.53 0.46
C ARG A 51 15.94 -7.32 -0.40
N THR A 52 15.37 -7.16 -1.60
CA THR A 52 15.60 -5.98 -2.46
C THR A 52 14.81 -4.75 -1.99
N LEU A 53 13.85 -4.91 -1.08
CA LEU A 53 13.09 -3.78 -0.55
C LEU A 53 14.00 -2.92 0.35
N PRO A 54 13.94 -1.58 0.22
CA PRO A 54 14.82 -0.68 0.96
C PRO A 54 14.57 -0.81 2.46
N ALA A 55 15.61 -0.63 3.28
CA ALA A 55 15.49 -0.74 4.74
C ALA A 55 14.39 0.16 5.33
N LEU A 56 14.24 1.37 4.80
CA LEU A 56 13.19 2.32 5.22
C LEU A 56 11.77 1.81 4.91
N TYR A 57 11.59 0.98 3.88
CA TYR A 57 10.30 0.35 3.63
C TYR A 57 9.93 -0.63 4.75
N TRP A 58 10.89 -1.38 5.30
CA TRP A 58 10.62 -2.27 6.45
C TRP A 58 10.28 -1.51 7.74
N VAL A 59 10.88 -0.32 7.93
CA VAL A 59 10.50 0.58 9.02
C VAL A 59 9.05 1.05 8.85
N LEU A 60 8.65 1.41 7.63
CA LEU A 60 7.26 1.77 7.32
C LEU A 60 6.30 0.58 7.49
N TRP A 61 6.70 -0.61 7.03
CA TRP A 61 5.96 -1.87 7.19
C TRP A 61 5.65 -2.16 8.66
N LEU A 62 6.63 -1.96 9.53
CA LEU A 62 6.47 -2.13 10.98
C LEU A 62 5.60 -1.02 11.57
N ALA A 63 5.83 0.25 11.20
CA ALA A 63 5.02 1.38 11.66
C ALA A 63 3.53 1.20 11.32
N LEU A 64 3.23 0.76 10.09
CA LEU A 64 1.86 0.49 9.65
C LEU A 64 1.26 -0.70 10.40
N GLY A 65 2.02 -1.78 10.57
CA GLY A 65 1.57 -2.93 11.36
C GLY A 65 1.19 -2.52 12.79
N LEU A 66 2.05 -1.75 13.46
CA LEU A 66 1.82 -1.26 14.83
C LEU A 66 0.66 -0.27 14.92
N LEU A 67 0.43 0.57 13.91
CA LEU A 67 -0.74 1.44 13.82
C LEU A 67 -2.03 0.62 13.95
N TYR A 68 -2.18 -0.40 13.10
CA TYR A 68 -3.37 -1.24 13.08
C TYR A 68 -3.47 -2.11 14.34
N ALA A 69 -2.34 -2.61 14.83
CA ALA A 69 -2.24 -3.37 16.08
C ALA A 69 -2.71 -2.60 17.31
N ALA A 70 -2.50 -1.28 17.35
CA ALA A 70 -2.95 -0.46 18.47
C ALA A 70 -4.44 -0.12 18.37
N ILE A 71 -4.91 0.26 17.17
CA ILE A 71 -6.26 0.83 16.98
C ILE A 71 -7.35 -0.24 16.98
N PHE A 72 -7.25 -1.28 16.14
CA PHE A 72 -8.38 -2.20 15.94
C PHE A 72 -8.67 -3.07 17.17
N PRO A 73 -7.67 -3.67 17.85
CA PRO A 73 -7.93 -4.39 19.10
C PRO A 73 -8.50 -3.47 20.18
N PHE A 74 -8.07 -2.20 20.24
CA PHE A 74 -8.71 -1.21 21.10
C PHE A 74 -10.19 -1.02 20.76
N GLU A 75 -10.54 -0.86 19.47
CA GLU A 75 -11.94 -0.72 19.05
C GLU A 75 -12.80 -1.91 19.47
N THR A 76 -12.25 -3.13 19.49
CA THR A 76 -13.00 -4.33 19.92
C THR A 76 -13.37 -4.32 21.40
N ILE A 77 -12.57 -3.68 22.26
CA ILE A 77 -12.81 -3.64 23.72
C ILE A 77 -13.34 -2.28 24.21
N ALA A 78 -13.31 -1.25 23.36
CA ALA A 78 -13.56 0.13 23.76
C ALA A 78 -14.97 0.36 24.32
N VAL A 79 -16.00 -0.32 23.76
CA VAL A 79 -17.38 -0.19 24.26
C VAL A 79 -17.48 -0.70 25.69
N ASP A 80 -16.95 -1.91 25.95
CA ASP A 80 -17.00 -2.51 27.28
C ASP A 80 -16.14 -1.73 28.28
N TYR A 81 -15.02 -1.17 27.81
CA TYR A 81 -14.22 -0.22 28.58
C TYR A 81 -15.04 1.01 28.97
N TYR A 82 -15.72 1.69 28.04
CA TYR A 82 -16.51 2.88 28.38
C TYR A 82 -17.72 2.56 29.28
N VAL A 83 -18.35 1.39 29.12
CA VAL A 83 -19.44 0.97 30.00
C VAL A 83 -18.91 0.65 31.39
N GLY A 84 -17.87 -0.18 31.49
CA GLY A 84 -17.34 -0.66 32.77
C GLY A 84 -16.59 0.42 33.56
N ASP A 85 -15.72 1.16 32.88
CA ASP A 85 -14.79 2.09 33.55
C ASP A 85 -15.31 3.52 33.65
N TRP A 86 -16.18 3.94 32.72
CA TRP A 86 -16.75 5.29 32.67
C TRP A 86 -18.24 5.33 33.02
N GLY A 87 -18.86 4.17 33.30
CA GLY A 87 -20.28 4.09 33.67
C GLY A 87 -21.23 4.56 32.57
N MET A 88 -20.79 4.51 31.30
CA MET A 88 -21.61 4.95 30.18
C MET A 88 -22.67 3.92 29.81
N THR A 89 -23.73 4.38 29.16
CA THR A 89 -24.64 3.47 28.46
C THR A 89 -23.96 2.92 27.22
N GLN A 90 -24.32 1.69 26.83
CA GLN A 90 -23.77 1.01 25.65
C GLN A 90 -23.97 1.85 24.36
N GLN A 91 -25.12 2.52 24.23
CA GLN A 91 -25.39 3.43 23.11
C GLN A 91 -24.41 4.61 23.07
N ARG A 92 -24.15 5.26 24.21
CA ARG A 92 -23.22 6.39 24.28
C ARG A 92 -21.78 5.96 24.02
N ALA A 93 -21.37 4.81 24.56
CA ALA A 93 -20.07 4.22 24.29
C ALA A 93 -19.88 3.93 22.79
N GLY A 94 -20.88 3.34 22.13
CA GLY A 94 -20.87 3.09 20.69
C GLY A 94 -20.79 4.36 19.85
N MET A 95 -21.51 5.43 20.24
CA MET A 95 -21.41 6.73 19.57
C MET A 95 -20.02 7.35 19.68
N ILE A 96 -19.40 7.30 20.87
CA ILE A 96 -18.03 7.81 21.08
C ILE A 96 -17.04 7.01 20.23
N LEU A 97 -17.11 5.68 20.27
CA LEU A 97 -16.25 4.82 19.47
C LEU A 97 -16.37 5.11 17.96
N SER A 98 -17.60 5.34 17.48
CA SER A 98 -17.88 5.63 16.06
C SER A 98 -17.25 6.94 15.56
N THR A 99 -16.79 7.83 16.45
CA THR A 99 -16.08 9.04 16.03
C THR A 99 -14.74 8.73 15.34
N CYS A 100 -14.07 7.62 15.67
CA CYS A 100 -12.81 7.24 15.03
C CYS A 100 -12.94 6.90 13.54
N PRO A 101 -13.83 5.96 13.12
CA PRO A 101 -14.06 5.71 11.71
C PRO A 101 -14.66 6.93 11.00
N PHE A 102 -15.45 7.77 11.68
CA PHE A 102 -15.95 9.02 11.10
C PHE A 102 -14.81 9.94 10.63
N TRP A 103 -13.78 10.17 11.45
CA TRP A 103 -12.62 10.98 11.04
C TRP A 103 -11.83 10.35 9.89
N SER A 104 -11.86 9.01 9.78
CA SER A 104 -11.21 8.29 8.69
C SER A 104 -11.87 8.53 7.33
N LEU A 105 -13.13 8.94 7.28
CA LEU A 105 -13.79 9.35 6.04
C LEU A 105 -13.15 10.61 5.42
N LEU A 106 -12.44 11.40 6.21
CA LEU A 106 -11.71 12.57 5.73
C LEU A 106 -10.32 12.22 5.16
N SER A 107 -9.92 10.94 5.21
CA SER A 107 -8.63 10.46 4.70
C SER A 107 -8.28 10.94 3.27
N PRO A 108 -9.20 10.99 2.28
CA PRO A 108 -8.84 11.41 0.92
C PRO A 108 -8.43 12.88 0.85
N LEU A 109 -8.99 13.73 1.73
CA LEU A 109 -8.66 15.16 1.77
C LEU A 109 -7.21 15.40 2.19
N PHE A 110 -6.64 14.52 3.02
CA PHE A 110 -5.23 14.64 3.41
C PHE A 110 -4.28 14.24 2.28
N SER A 111 -4.69 13.33 1.38
CA SER A 111 -3.84 12.88 0.28
C SER A 111 -3.50 13.99 -0.71
N THR A 112 -4.39 14.96 -0.91
CA THR A 112 -4.16 16.07 -1.86
C THR A 112 -3.22 17.14 -1.31
N VAL A 113 -3.24 17.35 0.02
CA VAL A 113 -2.42 18.36 0.70
C VAL A 113 -0.97 17.90 0.88
N LEU A 114 -0.76 16.58 0.98
CA LEU A 114 0.53 15.98 1.28
C LEU A 114 1.32 15.66 0.01
N THR A 115 1.92 16.68 -0.59
CA THR A 115 2.68 16.53 -1.85
C THR A 115 4.12 16.07 -1.66
N SER A 116 4.77 16.47 -0.56
CA SER A 116 6.20 16.18 -0.30
C SER A 116 6.39 15.03 0.69
N ILE A 117 7.37 14.16 0.44
CA ILE A 117 7.75 13.07 1.34
C ILE A 117 8.12 13.57 2.75
N LYS A 118 8.72 14.77 2.86
CA LYS A 118 9.03 15.39 4.16
C LYS A 118 7.75 15.71 4.92
N ARG A 119 6.76 16.30 4.24
CA ARG A 119 5.45 16.61 4.85
C ARG A 119 4.72 15.33 5.24
N LYS A 120 4.69 14.32 4.36
CA LYS A 120 4.07 13.01 4.64
C LYS A 120 4.67 12.34 5.88
N THR A 121 6.01 12.32 6.02
CA THR A 121 6.67 11.75 7.20
C THR A 121 6.45 12.57 8.48
N THR A 122 6.44 13.91 8.39
CA THR A 122 6.05 14.78 9.53
C THR A 122 4.60 14.52 9.97
N THR A 123 3.68 14.43 9.02
CA THR A 123 2.27 14.15 9.31
C THR A 123 2.09 12.76 9.91
N LEU A 124 2.84 11.76 9.44
CA LEU A 124 2.86 10.43 10.04
C LEU A 124 3.36 10.46 11.50
N LEU A 125 4.41 11.23 11.79
CA LEU A 125 4.91 11.41 13.16
C LEU A 125 3.86 12.11 14.06
N LEU A 126 3.21 13.15 13.54
CA LEU A 126 2.13 13.86 14.24
C LEU A 126 0.94 12.93 14.49
N ALA A 127 0.58 12.10 13.52
CA ALA A 127 -0.49 11.11 13.63
C ALA A 127 -0.26 10.15 14.81
N PHE A 128 0.93 9.55 14.91
CA PHE A 128 1.26 8.69 16.05
C PHE A 128 1.35 9.45 17.37
N THR A 129 1.72 10.73 17.35
CA THR A 129 1.68 11.58 18.54
C THR A 129 0.25 11.72 19.06
N PHE A 130 -0.71 11.99 18.17
CA PHE A 130 -2.13 12.08 18.52
C PHE A 130 -2.70 10.76 19.04
N ILE A 131 -2.39 9.64 18.40
CA ILE A 131 -2.81 8.31 18.87
C ILE A 131 -2.24 8.02 20.25
N THR A 132 -0.94 8.24 20.47
CA THR A 132 -0.30 7.98 21.75
C THR A 132 -0.88 8.85 22.86
N ILE A 133 -1.05 10.16 22.63
CA ILE A 133 -1.68 11.07 23.61
C ILE A 133 -3.13 10.64 23.88
N GLY A 134 -3.88 10.27 22.83
CA GLY A 134 -5.25 9.77 22.96
C GLY A 134 -5.33 8.52 23.83
N LEU A 135 -4.52 7.51 23.55
CA LEU A 135 -4.51 6.25 24.31
C LEU A 135 -4.01 6.45 25.75
N VAL A 136 -2.96 7.25 25.97
CA VAL A 136 -2.47 7.60 27.32
C VAL A 136 -3.55 8.35 28.12
N GLY A 137 -4.20 9.34 27.50
CA GLY A 137 -5.25 10.13 28.14
C GLY A 137 -6.43 9.28 28.58
N GLN A 138 -6.80 8.28 27.76
CA GLN A 138 -7.81 7.29 28.12
C GLN A 138 -7.33 6.35 29.25
N ALA A 139 -6.11 5.82 29.16
CA ALA A 139 -5.53 4.95 30.19
C ALA A 139 -5.51 5.64 31.57
N MET A 140 -5.11 6.92 31.59
CA MET A 140 -4.95 7.71 32.81
C MET A 140 -6.24 8.40 33.28
N ARG A 141 -7.32 8.36 32.46
CA ARG A 141 -8.61 9.01 32.74
C ARG A 141 -8.45 10.49 33.14
N ILE A 142 -7.62 11.24 32.40
CA ILE A 142 -7.24 12.63 32.75
C ILE A 142 -8.43 13.59 32.71
N THR A 143 -9.42 13.34 31.85
CA THR A 143 -10.57 14.21 31.62
C THR A 143 -11.86 13.61 32.19
N ALA A 144 -12.87 14.45 32.42
CA ALA A 144 -14.20 13.99 32.83
C ALA A 144 -14.97 13.24 31.71
N SER A 145 -14.49 13.27 30.46
CA SER A 145 -15.08 12.58 29.32
C SER A 145 -14.00 12.02 28.39
N PRO A 146 -14.12 10.77 27.89
CA PRO A 146 -13.16 10.14 27.00
C PRO A 146 -13.26 10.66 25.55
N LEU A 147 -14.32 11.42 25.22
CA LEU A 147 -14.60 11.87 23.86
C LEU A 147 -13.43 12.64 23.23
N GLY A 148 -12.80 13.55 23.98
CA GLY A 148 -11.69 14.36 23.46
C GLY A 148 -10.49 13.50 23.02
N PHE A 149 -10.14 12.50 23.83
CA PHE A 149 -9.07 11.57 23.50
C PHE A 149 -9.44 10.61 22.36
N MET A 150 -10.72 10.24 22.24
CA MET A 150 -11.20 9.42 21.12
C MET A 150 -11.14 10.20 19.80
N ILE A 151 -11.53 11.48 19.80
CA ILE A 151 -11.40 12.37 18.64
C ILE A 151 -9.93 12.47 18.23
N LEU A 152 -9.03 12.69 19.20
CA LEU A 152 -7.60 12.79 18.94
C LEU A 152 -7.04 11.49 18.34
N THR A 153 -7.45 10.34 18.88
CA THR A 153 -7.09 9.01 18.36
C THR A 153 -7.59 8.83 16.92
N GLY A 154 -8.85 9.19 16.64
CA GLY A 154 -9.45 9.12 15.31
C GLY A 154 -8.75 9.99 14.27
N TRP A 155 -8.41 11.23 14.62
CA TRP A 155 -7.59 12.11 13.78
C TRP A 155 -6.20 11.52 13.50
N GLY A 156 -5.55 11.00 14.54
CA GLY A 156 -4.28 10.33 14.40
C GLY A 156 -4.36 9.12 13.48
N TYR A 157 -5.38 8.27 13.62
CA TYR A 157 -5.58 7.11 12.73
C TYR A 157 -5.85 7.55 11.27
N ALA A 158 -6.72 8.53 11.05
CA ALA A 158 -7.03 9.05 9.72
C ALA A 158 -5.79 9.60 9.00
N LEU A 159 -4.97 10.38 9.70
CA LEU A 159 -3.71 10.93 9.16
C LEU A 159 -2.67 9.82 8.95
N GLY A 160 -2.48 8.96 9.95
CA GLY A 160 -1.45 7.92 9.95
C GLY A 160 -1.68 6.87 8.88
N GLY A 161 -2.92 6.39 8.74
CA GLY A 161 -3.32 5.45 7.71
C GLY A 161 -3.03 5.98 6.31
N THR A 162 -3.58 7.16 5.96
CA THR A 162 -3.36 7.77 4.65
C THR A 162 -1.88 8.00 4.35
N CYS A 163 -1.14 8.60 5.29
CA CYS A 163 0.27 8.91 5.10
C CYS A 163 1.10 7.64 4.87
N ALA A 164 0.88 6.61 5.67
CA ALA A 164 1.67 5.39 5.60
C ALA A 164 1.46 4.66 4.27
N TRP A 165 0.22 4.56 3.77
CA TRP A 165 -0.06 3.94 2.47
C TRP A 165 0.54 4.73 1.31
N VAL A 166 0.45 6.06 1.33
CA VAL A 166 1.02 6.91 0.28
C VAL A 166 2.57 6.94 0.35
N LEU A 167 3.15 6.87 1.55
CA LEU A 167 4.61 6.82 1.73
C LEU A 167 5.24 5.55 1.17
N ALA A 168 4.49 4.45 1.13
CA ALA A 168 5.03 3.18 0.63
C ALA A 168 5.50 3.31 -0.83
N SER A 169 4.66 3.90 -1.70
CA SER A 169 5.01 4.10 -3.11
C SER A 169 6.12 5.14 -3.29
N ASP A 170 6.13 6.20 -2.48
CA ASP A 170 7.19 7.21 -2.50
C ASP A 170 8.56 6.63 -2.12
N ILE A 171 8.62 5.79 -1.07
CA ILE A 171 9.86 5.15 -0.62
C ILE A 171 10.41 4.19 -1.69
N LEU A 172 9.53 3.40 -2.32
CA LEU A 172 9.94 2.51 -3.41
C LEU A 172 10.44 3.30 -4.62
N SER A 173 9.79 4.42 -4.94
CA SER A 173 10.20 5.30 -6.03
C SER A 173 11.57 5.94 -5.74
N ALA A 174 11.80 6.43 -4.52
CA ALA A 174 13.08 6.99 -4.11
C ALA A 174 14.24 5.96 -4.14
N ALA A 175 13.93 4.67 -4.01
CA ALA A 175 14.92 3.59 -4.05
C ALA A 175 15.10 2.97 -5.45
N ASN A 176 14.54 3.57 -6.51
CA ASN A 176 14.54 3.02 -7.87
C ASN A 176 13.97 1.59 -7.95
N CYS A 177 13.05 1.24 -7.04
CA CYS A 177 12.46 -0.10 -6.91
C CYS A 177 11.04 -0.17 -7.49
N ARG A 178 10.69 0.71 -8.45
CA ARG A 178 9.32 0.90 -8.95
C ARG A 178 8.89 -0.10 -10.03
N SER A 179 9.53 -1.26 -10.12
CA SER A 179 9.04 -2.28 -11.04
C SER A 179 7.66 -2.78 -10.58
N PRO A 180 6.68 -2.97 -11.49
CA PRO A 180 5.34 -3.45 -11.15
C PRO A 180 5.30 -4.69 -10.23
N PRO A 181 6.15 -5.73 -10.41
CA PRO A 181 6.15 -6.88 -9.52
C PRO A 181 6.65 -6.57 -8.11
N ILE A 182 7.64 -5.67 -7.95
CA ILE A 182 8.15 -5.27 -6.63
C ILE A 182 7.11 -4.42 -5.88
N GLU A 183 6.44 -3.49 -6.57
CA GLU A 183 5.38 -2.68 -5.96
C GLU A 183 4.22 -3.55 -5.48
N ALA A 184 3.78 -4.52 -6.28
CA ALA A 184 2.76 -5.48 -5.88
C ALA A 184 3.19 -6.32 -4.67
N ALA A 185 4.43 -6.82 -4.65
CA ALA A 185 4.98 -7.56 -3.52
C ALA A 185 5.06 -6.70 -2.26
N ALA A 186 5.48 -5.44 -2.37
CA ALA A 186 5.50 -4.50 -1.28
C ALA A 186 4.09 -4.23 -0.73
N VAL A 187 3.09 -4.00 -1.59
CA VAL A 187 1.71 -3.83 -1.13
C VAL A 187 1.22 -5.10 -0.42
N ALA A 188 1.48 -6.28 -0.98
CA ALA A 188 1.14 -7.56 -0.34
C ALA A 188 1.78 -7.71 1.04
N MET A 189 3.06 -7.34 1.19
CA MET A 189 3.75 -7.38 2.47
C MET A 189 3.12 -6.43 3.50
N LEU A 190 2.64 -5.23 3.12
CA LEU A 190 1.92 -4.36 4.04
C LEU A 190 0.64 -5.01 4.58
N TYR A 191 -0.11 -5.71 3.72
CA TYR A 191 -1.29 -6.48 4.16
C TYR A 191 -0.92 -7.65 5.08
N VAL A 192 0.22 -8.31 4.83
CA VAL A 192 0.75 -9.33 5.75
C VAL A 192 1.07 -8.71 7.11
N SER A 193 1.70 -7.52 7.14
CA SER A 193 1.96 -6.78 8.39
C SER A 193 0.67 -6.56 9.17
N LEU A 194 -0.34 -6.04 8.49
CA LEU A 194 -1.66 -5.75 9.07
C LEU A 194 -2.29 -7.02 9.65
N GLY A 195 -2.33 -8.12 8.89
CA GLY A 195 -2.92 -9.38 9.36
C GLY A 195 -2.20 -9.96 10.58
N VAL A 196 -0.87 -10.04 10.52
CA VAL A 196 -0.05 -10.60 11.61
C VAL A 196 -0.14 -9.75 12.88
N MET A 197 0.02 -8.44 12.75
CA MET A 197 0.05 -7.54 13.90
C MET A 197 -1.33 -7.38 14.55
N LEU A 198 -2.41 -7.40 13.77
CA LEU A 198 -3.78 -7.46 14.30
C LEU A 198 -4.01 -8.74 15.10
N PHE A 199 -3.66 -9.90 14.53
CA PHE A 199 -3.83 -11.19 15.21
C PHE A 199 -3.07 -11.23 16.55
N ILE A 200 -1.79 -10.87 16.54
CA ILE A 200 -0.94 -10.89 17.73
C ILE A 200 -1.49 -9.91 18.78
N SER A 201 -1.82 -8.68 18.40
CA SER A 201 -2.27 -7.66 19.34
C SER A 201 -3.63 -7.99 19.95
N SER A 202 -4.59 -8.48 19.16
CA SER A 202 -5.88 -8.97 19.68
C SER A 202 -5.70 -10.13 20.66
N TYR A 203 -4.82 -11.08 20.35
CA TYR A 203 -4.53 -12.20 21.25
C TYR A 203 -3.94 -11.71 22.59
N VAL A 204 -2.91 -10.87 22.54
CA VAL A 204 -2.26 -10.31 23.73
C VAL A 204 -3.24 -9.48 24.56
N ALA A 205 -4.07 -8.65 23.91
CA ALA A 205 -5.10 -7.87 24.60
C ALA A 205 -6.12 -8.76 25.32
N GLY A 206 -6.54 -9.87 24.71
CA GLY A 206 -7.40 -10.87 25.34
C GLY A 206 -6.77 -11.49 26.58
N VAL A 207 -5.51 -11.95 26.48
CA VAL A 207 -4.77 -12.53 27.60
C VAL A 207 -4.60 -11.53 28.75
N ILE A 208 -4.26 -10.27 28.44
CA ILE A 208 -4.15 -9.20 29.44
C ILE A 208 -5.51 -9.01 30.12
N ARG A 209 -6.60 -8.93 29.34
CA ARG A 209 -7.95 -8.69 29.84
C ARG A 209 -8.45 -9.80 30.76
N ASP A 210 -8.14 -11.05 30.44
CA ASP A 210 -8.51 -12.22 31.24
C ASP A 210 -7.77 -12.24 32.58
N HIS A 211 -6.50 -11.81 32.58
CA HIS A 211 -5.67 -11.82 33.78
C HIS A 211 -5.91 -10.62 34.71
N SER A 212 -5.99 -9.40 34.17
CA SER A 212 -6.09 -8.16 34.98
C SER A 212 -7.48 -7.90 35.53
N ARG A 213 -8.53 -8.38 34.84
CA ARG A 213 -9.93 -7.97 35.03
C ARG A 213 -10.20 -6.46 34.89
N ASP A 214 -9.22 -5.70 34.40
CA ASP A 214 -9.24 -4.24 34.20
C ASP A 214 -8.81 -3.94 32.76
N TYR A 215 -9.37 -2.91 32.14
CA TYR A 215 -9.01 -2.45 30.80
C TYR A 215 -7.74 -1.60 30.78
N ARG A 216 -7.34 -0.99 31.90
CA ARG A 216 -6.16 -0.11 31.96
C ARG A 216 -4.88 -0.77 31.44
N PRO A 217 -4.53 -2.02 31.78
CA PRO A 217 -3.34 -2.68 31.22
C PRO A 217 -3.43 -2.89 29.71
N CYS A 218 -4.62 -3.15 29.15
CA CYS A 218 -4.82 -3.24 27.70
C CYS A 218 -4.56 -1.88 27.03
N LEU A 219 -5.06 -0.79 27.61
CA LEU A 219 -4.80 0.57 27.11
C LEU A 219 -3.29 0.91 27.14
N LEU A 220 -2.59 0.58 28.24
CA LEU A 220 -1.13 0.77 28.32
C LEU A 220 -0.37 -0.07 27.30
N PHE A 221 -0.82 -1.30 27.03
CA PHE A 221 -0.28 -2.13 25.96
C PHE A 221 -0.45 -1.45 24.59
N PHE A 222 -1.65 -0.96 24.25
CA PHE A 222 -1.87 -0.24 22.98
C PHE A 222 -1.07 1.06 22.90
N THR A 223 -0.93 1.80 24.01
CA THR A 223 -0.03 2.95 24.12
C THR A 223 1.41 2.57 23.79
N SER A 224 1.90 1.43 24.29
CA SER A 224 3.27 0.97 24.02
C SER A 224 3.47 0.65 22.53
N LEU A 225 2.49 0.02 21.87
CA LEU A 225 2.52 -0.24 20.42
C LEU A 225 2.53 1.07 19.63
N SER A 226 1.67 2.03 19.99
CA SER A 226 1.64 3.36 19.36
C SER A 226 2.94 4.13 19.57
N SER A 227 3.60 3.97 20.72
CA SER A 227 4.89 4.60 21.02
C SER A 227 6.03 3.98 20.19
N ALA A 228 6.01 2.65 19.99
CA ALA A 228 6.93 1.98 19.08
C ALA A 228 6.71 2.42 17.63
N ALA A 229 5.45 2.60 17.21
CA ALA A 229 5.11 3.12 15.89
C ALA A 229 5.59 4.57 15.69
N TRP A 230 5.44 5.40 16.73
CA TRP A 230 5.97 6.76 16.77
C TRP A 230 7.50 6.78 16.58
N ALA A 231 8.23 5.88 17.24
CA ALA A 231 9.68 5.76 17.06
C ALA A 231 10.05 5.39 15.61
N CYS A 232 9.31 4.45 14.99
CA CYS A 232 9.49 4.12 13.58
C CYS A 232 9.23 5.33 12.66
N ALA A 233 8.17 6.10 12.92
CA ALA A 233 7.87 7.32 12.19
C ALA A 233 8.95 8.40 12.39
N ALA A 234 9.54 8.50 13.58
CA ALA A 234 10.65 9.42 13.85
C ALA A 234 11.90 9.04 13.02
N VAL A 235 12.21 7.75 12.89
CA VAL A 235 13.31 7.26 12.03
C VAL A 235 13.05 7.61 10.56
N LEU A 236 11.83 7.41 10.07
CA LEU A 236 11.44 7.79 8.70
C LEU A 236 11.56 9.29 8.48
N HIS A 237 11.07 10.09 9.42
CA HIS A 237 11.13 11.55 9.35
C HIS A 237 12.57 12.08 9.35
N TYR A 238 13.42 11.53 10.23
CA TYR A 238 14.83 11.86 10.29
C TYR A 238 15.56 11.52 8.98
N SER A 239 15.26 10.36 8.40
CA SER A 239 15.83 9.92 7.11
C SER A 239 15.37 10.82 5.96
N ALA A 240 14.14 11.33 6.01
CA ALA A 240 13.61 12.27 5.03
C ALA A 240 14.28 13.66 5.12
N ILE A 241 14.56 14.15 6.34
CA ILE A 241 15.28 15.41 6.54
C ILE A 241 16.72 15.32 6.02
N LYS A 242 17.42 14.21 6.31
CA LYS A 242 18.80 13.97 5.88
C LYS A 242 18.98 13.80 4.36
N GLY A 243 17.90 13.72 3.59
CA GLY A 243 17.97 13.53 2.15
C GLY A 243 18.22 12.09 1.71
N SER A 244 18.20 11.11 2.62
CA SER A 244 18.29 9.68 2.25
C SER A 244 17.09 9.22 1.41
N LEU A 245 16.03 10.03 1.37
CA LEU A 245 14.80 9.83 0.62
C LEU A 245 14.62 10.90 -0.47
N SER A 246 15.69 11.57 -0.91
CA SER A 246 15.60 12.47 -2.06
C SER A 246 15.19 11.67 -3.29
N VAL A 247 13.94 11.82 -3.71
CA VAL A 247 13.46 11.30 -4.98
C VAL A 247 14.36 11.90 -6.05
N VAL A 248 15.18 11.07 -6.70
CA VAL A 248 15.77 11.43 -7.98
C VAL A 248 14.58 11.60 -8.90
N ARG A 249 14.19 12.85 -9.14
CA ARG A 249 13.14 13.17 -10.09
C ARG A 249 13.75 12.83 -11.46
N SER A 250 13.49 11.61 -11.93
CA SER A 250 13.74 11.27 -13.31
C SER A 250 12.75 12.09 -14.11
N ASP A 251 13.21 13.22 -14.65
CA ASP A 251 12.38 14.07 -15.51
C ASP A 251 12.01 13.35 -16.83
N ASP A 252 12.55 12.14 -17.05
CA ASP A 252 12.37 11.33 -18.25
C ASP A 252 11.26 10.25 -18.15
N ASP A 253 10.63 10.05 -16.98
CA ASP A 253 9.55 9.05 -16.82
C ASP A 253 8.14 9.64 -17.07
N TYR A 254 8.04 10.66 -17.93
CA TYR A 254 6.78 10.96 -18.58
C TYR A 254 6.52 9.78 -19.51
N TYR A 255 5.63 8.88 -19.08
CA TYR A 255 5.16 7.75 -19.88
C TYR A 255 4.99 8.24 -21.32
N ASP A 256 5.84 7.74 -22.21
CA ASP A 256 5.65 7.82 -23.63
C ASP A 256 4.40 6.99 -23.93
N GLU A 257 3.25 7.63 -23.71
CA GLU A 257 1.92 7.04 -23.76
C GLU A 257 1.45 6.86 -25.22
N GLY A 258 2.35 7.01 -26.21
CA GLY A 258 1.94 6.99 -27.59
C GLY A 258 3.02 7.15 -28.64
N THR A 259 4.09 6.36 -28.61
CA THR A 259 4.45 5.71 -29.88
C THR A 259 3.50 4.53 -30.02
N GLU A 260 2.28 4.81 -30.51
CA GLU A 260 1.54 3.79 -31.24
C GLU A 260 2.53 3.23 -32.27
N PRO A 261 2.76 1.91 -32.34
CA PRO A 261 3.41 1.38 -33.53
C PRO A 261 2.56 1.86 -34.69
N ASP A 262 3.16 2.66 -35.59
CA ASP A 262 2.60 2.91 -36.90
C ASP A 262 2.38 1.54 -37.52
N ASP A 263 1.18 0.99 -37.34
CA ASP A 263 0.64 -0.06 -38.18
C ASP A 263 0.47 0.61 -39.54
N ASP A 264 1.59 0.73 -40.26
CA ASP A 264 1.67 0.77 -41.70
C ASP A 264 1.02 -0.53 -42.21
N LEU A 265 -0.31 -0.56 -42.12
CA LEU A 265 -1.18 -1.35 -42.98
C LEU A 265 -0.96 -0.82 -44.39
N SER A 266 0.16 -1.24 -44.97
CA SER A 266 0.38 -1.29 -46.39
C SER A 266 -0.94 -1.69 -47.07
N GLU A 267 -1.51 -0.73 -47.80
CA GLU A 267 -2.52 -0.94 -48.81
C GLU A 267 -2.06 -2.11 -49.70
N GLU A 268 -2.61 -3.29 -49.45
CA GLU A 268 -2.54 -4.42 -50.37
C GLU A 268 -3.32 -3.99 -51.62
N THR A 269 -2.56 -3.53 -52.60
CA THR A 269 -3.02 -3.14 -53.92
C THR A 269 -3.56 -4.40 -54.60
N ASP A 270 -4.86 -4.38 -54.87
CA ASP A 270 -5.58 -5.39 -55.63
C ASP A 270 -5.14 -5.33 -57.11
N GLU A 271 -3.95 -5.87 -57.40
CA GLU A 271 -3.50 -6.13 -58.77
C GLU A 271 -4.07 -7.46 -59.25
N THR A 272 -5.16 -7.37 -60.01
CA THR A 272 -5.66 -8.41 -60.92
C THR A 272 -4.53 -9.11 -61.69
N PRO A 273 -4.35 -10.44 -61.58
CA PRO A 273 -3.40 -11.16 -62.42
C PRO A 273 -4.04 -11.51 -63.76
N SER A 274 -3.77 -10.67 -64.77
CA SER A 274 -3.93 -11.05 -66.17
C SER A 274 -2.83 -12.04 -66.59
N ARG A 275 -3.22 -13.31 -66.54
CA ARG A 275 -2.72 -14.46 -67.29
C ARG A 275 -1.84 -14.14 -68.51
N THR A 276 -0.52 -14.32 -68.38
CA THR A 276 0.34 -14.74 -69.50
C THR A 276 1.37 -15.78 -69.05
N ARG A 277 1.67 -16.64 -70.02
CA ARG A 277 2.21 -17.99 -69.93
C ARG A 277 3.61 -17.96 -70.56
N GLY A 278 4.58 -18.59 -69.91
CA GLY A 278 5.96 -18.77 -70.41
C GLY A 278 6.94 -18.35 -69.31
N GLY A 279 7.75 -19.22 -68.73
CA GLY A 279 8.59 -20.22 -69.38
C GLY A 279 10.02 -19.68 -69.35
N GLY A 280 10.91 -20.31 -68.59
CA GLY A 280 12.33 -20.00 -68.65
C GLY A 280 13.03 -20.06 -67.29
N ASP A 281 13.84 -21.11 -67.13
CA ASP A 281 14.94 -21.21 -66.18
C ASP A 281 15.82 -19.96 -66.17
N ALA A 282 16.34 -19.57 -65.00
CA ALA A 282 17.77 -19.31 -64.81
C ALA A 282 18.08 -18.78 -63.41
N ALA A 283 19.09 -19.39 -62.82
CA ALA A 283 19.82 -18.96 -61.63
C ALA A 283 20.40 -17.54 -61.75
N VAL A 284 20.28 -16.71 -60.70
CA VAL A 284 21.13 -15.53 -60.50
C VAL A 284 21.34 -15.25 -59.01
N LEU A 285 22.56 -15.58 -58.55
CA LEU A 285 23.44 -14.79 -57.68
C LEU A 285 22.83 -13.91 -56.58
N TRP A 286 22.93 -14.39 -55.33
CA TRP A 286 22.96 -13.54 -54.13
C TRP A 286 24.29 -12.76 -54.06
N HIS A 287 24.24 -11.48 -54.44
CA HIS A 287 25.34 -10.54 -54.22
C HIS A 287 25.17 -9.78 -52.90
N SER A 288 26.16 -10.01 -52.04
CA SER A 288 26.70 -9.15 -50.99
C SER A 288 26.45 -7.63 -51.13
N SER A 289 26.01 -6.99 -50.03
CA SER A 289 26.40 -5.63 -49.61
C SER A 289 26.06 -5.45 -48.13
N ARG A 290 27.00 -5.59 -47.18
CA ARG A 290 28.00 -4.59 -46.75
C ARG A 290 27.46 -3.15 -46.59
N ARG A 291 27.14 -2.79 -45.35
CA ARG A 291 27.46 -1.51 -44.69
C ARG A 291 27.74 -1.88 -43.22
N GLN A 292 28.98 -1.98 -42.75
CA GLN A 292 29.95 -0.91 -42.48
C GLN A 292 29.33 0.26 -41.70
N ILE A 293 29.40 0.15 -40.37
CA ILE A 293 29.37 1.29 -39.46
C ILE A 293 30.72 1.28 -38.76
N ASP A 294 31.59 2.17 -39.22
CA ASP A 294 32.80 2.59 -38.53
C ASP A 294 32.44 3.69 -37.51
N ALA A 295 32.89 3.45 -36.28
CA ALA A 295 33.57 4.33 -35.35
C ALA A 295 33.36 5.86 -35.38
N ARG A 296 33.11 6.41 -34.17
CA ARG A 296 33.65 7.63 -33.51
C ARG A 296 32.58 8.10 -32.51
N MET A 297 32.80 8.34 -31.22
CA MET A 297 33.96 8.68 -30.40
C MET A 297 33.74 8.11 -28.99
#